data_AF-A0A0F9EU96-F1
#
_entry.id   AF-A0A0F9EU96-F1
#
_cell.length_a   1.000
_cell.length_b   1.000
_cell.length_c   1.000
_cell.angle_alpha   90.00
_cell.angle_beta   90.00
_cell.angle_gamma   90.00
#
_symmetry.space_group_name_H-M   'P 1'
#
loop_
_entity.id
_entity.type
_entity.pdbx_description
1 polymer ?
#
loop_
_entity_poly.entity_id
_entity_poly.type
_entity_poly.pdbx_seq_one_letter_code
_entity_poly.pdbx_strand_id
1 'polypeptide(L)'
;MRFKKWKPPKFKKVTGDLYKTKYNWYVTCPESLILGENTDIGICTYLNARYAIVIGDDVQIGSHCAIYSEDTERDIRGQIIIKEGILIGAHSVILPKDNLNHFISKNIKAGSVVY
;
A
#
# COMPACT_ATOMS: atom_id res chain seq x y z
N MET A 1 14.87 -6.13 18.05
CA MET A 1 14.48 -5.60 16.73
C MET A 1 13.62 -6.62 16.00
N ARG A 2 12.40 -6.23 15.60
CA ARG A 2 11.40 -7.08 14.93
C ARG A 2 11.85 -7.52 13.52
N PHE A 3 12.65 -6.70 12.83
CA PHE A 3 13.01 -6.86 11.41
C PHE A 3 14.44 -7.30 11.13
N LYS A 4 15.11 -7.99 12.07
CA LYS A 4 16.54 -8.40 11.96
C LYS A 4 16.93 -9.15 10.66
N LYS A 5 15.98 -9.68 9.90
CA LYS A 5 16.19 -10.43 8.64
C LYS A 5 15.24 -9.96 7.53
N TRP A 6 14.76 -8.72 7.58
CA TRP A 6 13.86 -8.20 6.56
C TRP A 6 14.54 -8.23 5.18
N LYS A 7 13.73 -8.55 4.18
CA LYS A 7 14.11 -8.55 2.76
C LYS A 7 12.90 -8.09 1.97
N PRO A 8 13.09 -7.36 0.86
CA PRO A 8 11.99 -7.00 -0.01
C PRO A 8 11.27 -8.27 -0.49
N PRO A 9 9.94 -8.23 -0.60
CA PRO A 9 9.15 -9.35 -1.08
C PRO A 9 9.47 -9.66 -2.54
N LYS A 10 9.26 -10.92 -2.93
CA LYS A 10 9.24 -11.31 -4.34
C LYS A 10 7.80 -11.35 -4.84
N PHE A 11 7.57 -10.82 -6.04
CA PHE A 11 6.27 -10.80 -6.70
C PHE A 11 6.12 -11.96 -7.66
N LYS A 12 5.05 -12.73 -7.49
CA LYS A 12 4.64 -13.79 -8.42
C LYS A 12 3.39 -13.32 -9.16
N LYS A 13 3.43 -13.35 -10.50
CA LYS A 13 2.26 -13.03 -11.34
C LYS A 13 1.10 -13.97 -11.02
N VAL A 14 -0.10 -13.41 -10.90
CA VAL A 14 -1.36 -14.14 -10.70
C VAL A 14 -2.14 -14.18 -12.01
N THR A 15 -2.50 -13.01 -12.53
CA THR A 15 -3.22 -12.83 -13.80
C THR A 15 -3.11 -11.36 -14.23
N GLY A 16 -3.18 -11.04 -15.52
CA GLY A 16 -3.09 -9.66 -16.00
C GLY A 16 -1.92 -8.90 -15.37
N ASP A 17 -2.21 -7.75 -14.76
CA ASP A 17 -1.24 -6.93 -14.03
C ASP A 17 -1.19 -7.23 -12.51
N LEU A 18 -1.90 -8.27 -12.04
CA LEU A 18 -2.00 -8.64 -10.64
C LEU A 18 -0.88 -9.60 -10.24
N TYR A 19 -0.19 -9.26 -9.16
CA TYR A 19 0.88 -10.04 -8.54
C TYR A 19 0.56 -10.29 -7.07
N LYS A 20 1.17 -11.34 -6.51
CA LYS A 20 1.10 -11.65 -5.09
C LYS A 20 2.47 -11.97 -4.50
N THR A 21 2.60 -11.79 -3.19
CA THR A 21 3.80 -12.21 -2.45
C THR A 21 3.55 -13.55 -1.73
N LYS A 22 4.60 -14.14 -1.15
CA LYS A 22 4.47 -15.32 -0.27
C LYS A 22 3.70 -15.02 1.03
N TYR A 23 3.48 -13.74 1.34
CA TYR A 23 2.76 -13.27 2.53
C TYR A 23 1.27 -13.02 2.25
N ASN A 24 0.77 -13.40 1.07
CA ASN A 24 -0.64 -13.33 0.67
C ASN A 24 -1.24 -11.91 0.67
N TRP A 25 -0.43 -10.90 0.35
CA TRP A 25 -0.93 -9.60 -0.10
C TRP A 25 -0.64 -9.42 -1.59
N TYR A 26 -1.41 -8.54 -2.22
CA TYR A 26 -1.52 -8.40 -3.67
C TYR A 26 -1.16 -6.99 -4.11
N VAL A 27 -0.62 -6.88 -5.31
CA VAL A 27 -0.31 -5.61 -5.93
C VAL A 27 -0.60 -5.65 -7.43
N THR A 28 -1.13 -4.56 -7.95
CA THR A 28 -1.21 -4.29 -9.39
C THR A 28 -0.15 -3.27 -9.78
N CYS A 29 0.55 -3.50 -10.89
CA CYS A 29 1.68 -2.68 -11.36
C CYS A 29 2.83 -2.59 -10.33
N PRO A 30 3.42 -3.73 -9.90
CA PRO A 30 4.47 -3.75 -8.88
C PRO A 30 5.71 -2.91 -9.23
N GLU A 31 5.97 -2.64 -10.51
CA GLU A 31 7.02 -1.75 -11.01
C GLU A 31 6.86 -0.30 -10.52
N SER A 32 5.64 0.11 -10.16
CA SER A 32 5.33 1.44 -9.63
C SER A 32 5.14 1.44 -8.10
N LEU A 33 5.43 0.31 -7.44
CA LEU A 33 5.45 0.22 -5.98
C LEU A 33 6.89 0.41 -5.47
N ILE A 34 7.09 1.44 -4.64
CA ILE A 34 8.34 1.65 -3.90
C ILE A 34 8.10 1.24 -2.44
N LEU A 35 8.89 0.29 -1.95
CA LEU A 35 8.87 -0.19 -0.57
C LEU A 35 10.15 0.22 0.14
N GLY A 36 10.01 0.94 1.24
CA GLY A 36 11.06 1.18 2.21
C GLY A 36 11.47 -0.10 2.95
N GLU A 37 12.51 0.02 3.76
CA GLU A 37 12.98 -1.07 4.59
C GLU A 37 12.02 -1.34 5.76
N ASN A 38 12.07 -2.55 6.31
CA ASN A 38 11.33 -2.93 7.52
C ASN A 38 9.80 -2.78 7.42
N THR A 39 9.23 -2.71 6.21
CA THR A 39 7.78 -2.65 6.03
C THR A 39 7.13 -3.98 6.41
N ASP A 40 5.98 -3.91 7.08
CA ASP A 40 5.13 -5.06 7.39
C ASP A 40 3.73 -4.85 6.80
N ILE A 41 3.30 -5.75 5.92
CA ILE A 41 2.02 -5.65 5.23
C ILE A 41 1.21 -6.90 5.51
N GLY A 42 0.07 -6.72 6.18
CA GLY A 42 -0.82 -7.77 6.60
C GLY A 42 -1.42 -8.55 5.43
N ILE A 43 -1.75 -9.81 5.69
CA ILE A 43 -2.41 -10.70 4.75
C ILE A 43 -3.69 -10.08 4.15
N CYS A 44 -3.99 -10.44 2.90
CA CYS A 44 -5.17 -9.98 2.17
C CYS A 44 -5.23 -8.46 1.96
N THR A 45 -4.10 -7.75 2.11
CA THR A 45 -4.00 -6.35 1.68
C THR A 45 -3.82 -6.26 0.18
N TYR A 46 -4.47 -5.28 -0.44
CA TYR A 46 -4.35 -4.98 -1.86
C TYR A 46 -3.76 -3.58 -2.08
N LEU A 47 -2.78 -3.51 -2.99
CA LEU A 47 -2.13 -2.28 -3.42
C LEU A 47 -2.37 -2.07 -4.93
N ASN A 48 -3.17 -1.07 -5.30
CA ASN A 48 -3.26 -0.64 -6.69
C ASN A 48 -2.23 0.46 -6.95
N ALA A 49 -1.08 0.11 -7.53
CA ALA A 49 0.03 1.02 -7.80
C ALA A 49 0.05 1.57 -9.24
N ARG A 50 -1.08 1.60 -9.96
CA ARG A 50 -1.15 2.10 -11.35
C ARG A 50 -0.60 3.54 -11.52
N TYR A 51 -0.79 4.41 -10.53
CA TYR A 51 -0.23 5.78 -10.47
C TYR A 51 0.76 5.94 -9.31
N ALA A 52 1.47 4.86 -9.02
CA ALA A 52 2.48 4.72 -7.98
C ALA A 52 1.96 4.74 -6.53
N ILE A 53 2.59 3.87 -5.73
CA ILE A 53 2.47 3.85 -4.27
C ILE A 53 3.89 3.85 -3.71
N VAL A 54 4.17 4.78 -2.81
CA VAL A 54 5.44 4.88 -2.09
C VAL A 54 5.18 4.63 -0.61
N ILE A 55 5.82 3.62 -0.08
CA ILE A 55 5.75 3.23 1.33
C ILE A 55 7.12 3.48 1.94
N GLY A 56 7.21 4.38 2.93
CA GLY A 56 8.45 4.67 3.64
C GLY A 56 8.91 3.54 4.56
N ASP A 57 10.07 3.76 5.19
CA ASP A 57 10.67 2.80 6.11
C ASP A 57 9.80 2.59 7.35
N ASP A 58 9.87 1.40 7.95
CA ASP A 58 9.19 1.03 9.20
C ASP A 58 7.64 1.19 9.18
N VAL A 59 7.03 1.33 8.00
CA VAL A 59 5.56 1.38 7.85
C VAL A 59 4.93 0.02 8.13
N GLN A 60 3.79 0.03 8.82
CA GLN A 60 3.01 -1.17 9.09
C GLN A 60 1.57 -0.98 8.59
N ILE A 61 1.10 -1.92 7.78
CA ILE A 61 -0.25 -1.93 7.22
C ILE A 61 -0.93 -3.20 7.72
N GLY A 62 -2.06 -3.06 8.40
CA GLY A 62 -2.87 -4.17 8.88
C GLY A 62 -3.46 -5.01 7.74
N SER A 63 -4.03 -6.16 8.08
CA SER A 63 -4.68 -7.04 7.10
C SER A 63 -5.91 -6.39 6.45
N HIS A 64 -6.30 -6.91 5.28
CA HIS A 64 -7.52 -6.50 4.58
C HIS A 64 -7.60 -5.00 4.25
N CYS A 65 -6.47 -4.32 4.12
CA CYS A 65 -6.47 -2.94 3.64
C CYS A 65 -6.54 -2.89 2.11
N ALA A 66 -7.03 -1.78 1.58
CA ALA A 66 -7.01 -1.51 0.14
C ALA A 66 -6.46 -0.10 -0.10
N ILE A 67 -5.32 0.00 -0.78
CA ILE A 67 -4.65 1.26 -1.06
C ILE A 67 -4.68 1.48 -2.56
N TYR A 68 -5.29 2.57 -3.00
CA TYR A 68 -5.51 2.87 -4.41
C TYR A 68 -4.79 4.14 -4.83
N SER A 69 -4.06 4.07 -5.93
CA SER A 69 -3.57 5.23 -6.68
C SER A 69 -4.52 5.65 -7.82
N GLU A 70 -5.58 4.86 -8.06
CA GLU A 70 -6.64 5.14 -9.03
C GLU A 70 -8.00 4.83 -8.40
N ASP A 71 -8.89 5.82 -8.44
CA ASP A 71 -10.31 5.69 -8.14
C ASP A 71 -11.10 5.91 -9.44
N THR A 72 -11.53 4.81 -10.05
CA THR A 72 -12.25 4.82 -11.32
C THR A 72 -13.69 5.27 -11.17
N GLU A 73 -14.28 5.20 -9.97
CA GLU A 73 -15.66 5.63 -9.73
C GLU A 73 -15.76 7.15 -9.72
N ARG A 74 -14.73 7.82 -9.18
CA ARG A 74 -14.63 9.28 -9.10
C ARG A 74 -13.73 9.91 -10.17
N ASP A 75 -13.11 9.10 -11.02
CA ASP A 75 -12.12 9.52 -12.03
C ASP A 75 -10.91 10.28 -11.43
N ILE A 76 -10.48 9.89 -10.22
CA ILE A 76 -9.36 10.52 -9.51
C ILE A 76 -8.14 9.61 -9.58
N ARG A 77 -6.99 10.18 -9.98
CA ARG A 77 -5.71 9.47 -10.06
C ARG A 77 -4.66 10.24 -9.28
N GLY A 78 -3.79 9.55 -8.58
CA GLY A 78 -2.76 10.23 -7.81
C GLY A 78 -1.86 9.26 -7.07
N GLN A 79 -0.61 9.68 -6.91
CA GLN A 79 0.36 8.93 -6.14
C GLN A 79 -0.03 8.90 -4.66
N ILE A 80 0.05 7.72 -4.04
CA ILE A 80 -0.06 7.58 -2.59
C ILE A 80 1.34 7.53 -1.98
N ILE A 81 1.61 8.40 -1.00
CA ILE A 81 2.89 8.48 -0.30
C ILE A 81 2.66 8.28 1.19
N ILE A 82 3.03 7.12 1.71
CA ILE A 82 2.95 6.79 3.13
C ILE A 82 4.30 7.06 3.76
N LYS A 83 4.35 8.02 4.69
CA LYS A 83 5.59 8.42 5.37
C LYS A 83 6.13 7.31 6.27
N GLU A 84 7.41 7.41 6.60
CA GLU A 84 8.09 6.50 7.52
C GLU A 84 7.35 6.32 8.85
N GLY A 85 7.40 5.11 9.41
CA GLY A 85 6.85 4.78 10.73
C GLY A 85 5.32 4.84 10.86
N ILE A 86 4.59 5.08 9.77
CA ILE A 86 3.13 5.15 9.80
C ILE A 86 2.51 3.77 10.04
N LEU A 87 1.48 3.75 10.89
CA LEU A 87 0.64 2.59 11.16
C LEU A 87 -0.73 2.78 10.51
N ILE A 88 -1.11 1.86 9.62
CA ILE A 88 -2.44 1.78 9.02
C ILE A 88 -3.16 0.57 9.62
N GLY A 89 -4.24 0.82 10.36
CA GLY A 89 -5.04 -0.24 10.96
C GLY A 89 -5.73 -1.13 9.91
N ALA A 90 -6.00 -2.38 10.28
CA ALA A 90 -6.65 -3.36 9.41
C ALA A 90 -8.00 -2.86 8.86
N HIS A 91 -8.44 -3.41 7.73
CA HIS A 91 -9.69 -3.04 7.06
C HIS A 91 -9.80 -1.56 6.66
N SER A 92 -8.68 -0.86 6.46
CA SER A 92 -8.69 0.54 6.01
C SER A 92 -8.65 0.64 4.48
N VAL A 93 -9.28 1.68 3.94
CA VAL A 93 -9.26 2.03 2.52
C VAL A 93 -8.60 3.38 2.35
N ILE A 94 -7.56 3.46 1.52
CA ILE A 94 -6.85 4.70 1.17
C ILE A 94 -7.09 4.97 -0.31
N LEU A 95 -7.59 6.15 -0.63
CA LEU A 95 -7.94 6.56 -1.99
C LEU A 95 -7.11 7.77 -2.41
N PRO A 96 -6.93 8.01 -3.72
CA PRO A 96 -6.21 9.18 -4.19
C PRO A 96 -7.04 10.46 -3.95
N LYS A 97 -6.33 11.59 -3.93
CA LYS A 97 -6.88 12.94 -3.75
C LYS A 97 -6.67 13.77 -5.01
N ASP A 98 -7.71 14.47 -5.48
CA ASP A 98 -7.78 15.48 -6.55
C ASP A 98 -6.50 15.71 -7.40
N ASN A 99 -6.08 14.71 -8.19
CA ASN A 99 -4.92 14.78 -9.11
C ASN A 99 -3.62 15.29 -8.49
N LEU A 100 -3.46 15.14 -7.18
CA LEU A 100 -2.27 15.50 -6.41
C LEU A 100 -1.73 14.27 -5.67
N ASN A 101 -0.49 14.39 -5.22
CA ASN A 101 0.10 13.39 -4.34
C ASN A 101 -0.65 13.37 -2.99
N HIS A 102 -1.16 12.22 -2.60
CA HIS A 102 -1.81 12.03 -1.31
C HIS A 102 -0.77 11.54 -0.28
N PHE A 103 -0.40 12.44 0.63
CA PHE A 103 0.55 12.15 1.71
C PHE A 103 -0.15 11.63 2.97
N ILE A 104 0.14 10.39 3.35
CA ILE A 104 -0.25 9.83 4.65
C ILE A 104 0.87 10.09 5.65
N SER A 105 0.65 11.05 6.54
CA SER A 105 1.62 11.47 7.55
C SER A 105 1.12 11.31 8.99
N LYS A 106 0.00 10.60 9.18
CA LYS A 106 -0.57 10.29 10.50
C LYS A 106 -1.05 8.85 10.51
N ASN A 107 -0.99 8.23 11.69
CA ASN A 107 -1.53 6.88 11.89
C ASN A 107 -3.03 6.85 11.57
N ILE A 108 -3.47 5.75 10.96
CA ILE A 108 -4.84 5.54 10.54
C ILE A 108 -5.44 4.41 11.38
N LYS A 109 -6.62 4.67 11.95
CA LYS A 109 -7.33 3.66 12.75
C LYS A 109 -7.89 2.57 11.85
N ALA A 110 -8.04 1.37 12.39
CA ALA A 110 -8.69 0.28 11.67
C ALA A 110 -10.10 0.67 11.19
N GLY A 111 -10.50 0.19 10.01
CA GLY A 111 -11.81 0.48 9.42
C GLY A 111 -11.98 1.90 8.86
N SER A 112 -10.89 2.67 8.70
CA SER A 112 -10.99 4.05 8.18
C SER A 112 -11.06 4.07 6.66
N VAL A 113 -11.80 5.04 6.11
CA VAL A 113 -11.68 5.43 4.70
C VAL A 113 -11.02 6.80 4.65
N VAL A 114 -9.93 6.93 3.89
CA VAL A 114 -9.10 8.14 3.85
C VAL A 114 -8.96 8.64 2.40
N TYR A 115 -9.15 9.94 2.23
CA TYR A 115 -9.14 10.67 0.95
C TYR A 115 -8.17 11.85 1.00
#